data_AF-A0A8T5F6Y8-F1
#
_entry.id   AF-A0A8T5F6Y8-F1
#
_cell.length_a   1.000
_cell.length_b   1.000
_cell.length_c   1.000
_cell.angle_alpha   90.00
_cell.angle_beta   90.00
_cell.angle_gamma   90.00
#
_symmetry.space_group_name_H-M   'P 1'
#
loop_
_entity.id
_entity.type
_entity.pdbx_description
1 polymer ?
#
loop_
_entity_poly.entity_id
_entity_poly.type
_entity_poly.pdbx_seq_one_letter_code
_entity_poly.pdbx_strand_id
1 'polypeptide(L)'
;MIEPTQEFIKKAVENHFDVSEVDTGLVKMKFYFEDQEFKEKFVLLTQELETNNLLCTLEKEGYRHMVVISKLPKQKKRKWLSKSWTPRIMFAATIVMVLIDGFYRTAMLNTFPLIKPIGDPLGVAIVYTWALIGILGVHEAGHLIAARWHKIKTTWPYFIPGIPIVGIPTFGAFIQSRSLTVNRDILFDIAVAGPIAGLVVAVIVVIFGAWSSPVIDSQIAENLMTGSTLFPMNENLIMKGALALFDKNGDDVEVIMSPIM
;
A
#
# COMPACT_ATOMS: atom_id res chain seq x y z
N MET A 1 -22.63 26.84 3.28
CA MET A 1 -22.16 26.50 1.93
C MET A 1 -23.24 26.93 0.98
N ILE A 2 -22.93 27.91 0.15
CA ILE A 2 -23.82 28.40 -0.92
C ILE A 2 -23.87 27.28 -1.98
N GLU A 3 -25.05 26.93 -2.48
CA GLU A 3 -25.13 25.95 -3.57
C GLU A 3 -24.43 26.53 -4.80
N PRO A 4 -23.56 25.77 -5.50
CA PRO A 4 -22.92 26.26 -6.70
C PRO A 4 -23.98 26.60 -7.76
N THR A 5 -23.96 27.84 -8.24
CA THR A 5 -24.90 28.35 -9.24
C THR A 5 -24.71 27.66 -10.58
N GLN A 6 -25.75 27.54 -11.39
CA GLN A 6 -25.63 26.99 -12.75
C GLN A 6 -24.60 27.75 -13.60
N GLU A 7 -24.52 29.07 -13.40
CA GLU A 7 -23.54 29.94 -14.04
C GLU A 7 -22.09 29.62 -13.65
N PHE A 8 -21.84 29.25 -12.39
CA PHE A 8 -20.52 28.79 -11.95
C PHE A 8 -20.13 27.50 -12.67
N ILE A 9 -21.05 26.54 -12.77
CA ILE A 9 -20.81 25.26 -13.44
C ILE A 9 -20.49 25.50 -14.92
N LYS A 10 -21.31 26.32 -15.59
CA LYS A 10 -21.12 26.65 -17.01
C LYS A 10 -19.76 27.28 -17.26
N LYS A 11 -19.41 28.32 -16.49
CA LYS A 11 -18.13 29.01 -16.60
C LYS A 11 -16.94 28.09 -16.31
N ALA A 12 -17.05 27.21 -15.32
CA ALA A 12 -16.01 26.24 -15.02
C ALA A 12 -15.76 25.32 -16.22
N VAL A 13 -16.79 24.81 -16.88
CA VAL A 13 -16.61 23.96 -18.07
C VAL A 13 -16.04 24.73 -19.25
N GLU A 14 -16.60 25.91 -19.56
CA GLU A 14 -16.18 26.77 -20.67
C GLU A 14 -14.72 27.25 -20.55
N ASN A 15 -14.16 27.31 -19.32
CA ASN A 15 -12.75 27.64 -19.13
C ASN A 15 -11.78 26.53 -19.57
N HIS A 16 -12.25 25.27 -19.61
CA HIS A 16 -11.40 24.11 -19.93
C HIS A 16 -11.73 23.53 -21.32
N PHE A 17 -12.99 23.55 -21.74
CA PHE A 17 -13.50 22.90 -22.94
C PHE A 17 -14.13 23.87 -23.93
N ASP A 18 -13.98 23.59 -25.22
CA ASP A 18 -14.72 24.30 -26.28
C ASP A 18 -16.11 23.66 -26.41
N VAL A 19 -17.08 24.26 -25.73
CA VAL A 19 -18.43 23.71 -25.56
C VAL A 19 -19.28 24.03 -26.78
N SER A 20 -19.71 23.00 -27.51
CA SER A 20 -20.58 23.13 -28.68
C SER A 20 -22.06 23.21 -28.31
N GLU A 21 -22.48 22.49 -27.27
CA GLU A 21 -23.88 22.34 -26.88
C GLU A 21 -24.01 22.07 -25.37
N VAL A 22 -25.05 22.62 -24.75
CA VAL A 22 -25.34 22.43 -23.31
C VAL A 22 -26.77 21.94 -23.13
N ASP A 23 -26.92 20.79 -22.49
CA ASP A 23 -28.22 20.24 -22.07
C ASP A 23 -28.34 20.34 -20.55
N THR A 24 -29.28 21.15 -20.08
CA THR A 24 -29.50 21.44 -18.66
C THR A 24 -30.68 20.64 -18.13
N GLY A 25 -30.39 19.51 -17.49
CA GLY A 25 -31.38 18.70 -16.77
C GLY A 25 -31.59 19.17 -15.33
N LEU A 26 -32.65 18.66 -14.69
CA LEU A 26 -32.99 18.95 -13.29
C LEU A 26 -31.94 18.48 -12.27
N VAL A 27 -31.18 17.44 -12.60
CA VAL A 27 -30.22 16.77 -11.69
C VAL A 27 -28.80 16.77 -12.24
N LYS A 28 -28.65 16.81 -13.56
CA LYS A 28 -27.37 16.75 -14.26
C LYS A 28 -27.33 17.80 -15.36
N MET A 29 -26.16 18.36 -15.60
CA MET A 29 -25.88 19.18 -16.78
C MET A 29 -24.93 18.42 -17.69
N LYS A 30 -25.21 18.40 -18.99
CA LYS A 30 -24.37 17.79 -20.02
C LYS A 30 -23.77 18.90 -20.88
N PHE A 31 -22.48 18.78 -21.16
CA PHE A 31 -21.73 19.71 -22.00
C PHE A 31 -21.06 18.91 -23.10
N TYR A 32 -21.46 19.12 -24.34
CA TYR A 32 -20.83 18.50 -25.50
C TYR A 32 -19.66 19.36 -25.97
N PHE A 33 -18.57 18.70 -26.38
CA PHE A 33 -17.35 19.37 -26.81
C PHE A 33 -16.69 18.61 -27.97
N GLU A 34 -15.86 19.31 -28.75
CA GLU A 34 -15.18 18.76 -29.94
C GLU A 34 -13.65 18.65 -29.79
N ASP A 35 -13.09 19.02 -28.63
CA ASP A 35 -11.67 18.92 -28.32
C ASP A 35 -11.10 17.51 -28.60
N GLN A 36 -9.99 17.44 -29.34
CA GLN A 36 -9.25 16.19 -29.55
C GLN A 36 -8.42 15.78 -28.32
N GLU A 37 -7.83 16.75 -27.61
CA GLU A 37 -7.03 16.54 -26.40
C GLU A 37 -7.80 16.99 -25.15
N PHE A 38 -8.68 16.11 -24.65
CA PHE A 38 -9.55 16.43 -23.52
C PHE A 38 -9.14 15.78 -22.19
N LYS A 39 -8.22 14.82 -22.19
CA LYS A 39 -7.90 14.02 -20.98
C LYS A 39 -7.36 14.89 -19.84
N GLU A 40 -6.38 15.74 -20.10
CA GLU A 40 -5.78 16.60 -19.07
C GLU A 40 -6.75 17.69 -18.61
N LYS A 41 -7.48 18.30 -19.56
CA LYS A 41 -8.55 19.27 -19.30
C LYS A 41 -9.62 18.68 -18.38
N PHE A 42 -10.04 17.43 -18.63
CA PHE A 42 -10.99 16.71 -17.80
C PHE A 42 -10.48 16.51 -16.36
N VAL A 43 -9.19 16.19 -16.19
CA VAL A 43 -8.57 16.04 -14.87
C VAL A 43 -8.60 17.35 -14.09
N LEU A 44 -8.21 18.46 -14.73
CA LEU A 44 -8.21 19.78 -14.10
C LEU A 44 -9.61 20.24 -13.73
N LEU A 45 -10.58 20.11 -14.65
CA LEU A 45 -11.98 20.44 -14.40
C LEU A 45 -12.55 19.63 -13.23
N THR A 46 -12.27 18.33 -13.18
CA THR A 46 -12.75 17.45 -12.11
C THR A 46 -12.21 17.88 -10.73
N GLN A 47 -10.94 18.26 -10.65
CA GLN A 47 -10.32 18.75 -9.42
C GLN A 47 -10.94 20.08 -8.93
N GLU A 48 -11.26 20.98 -9.86
CA GLU A 48 -11.94 22.26 -9.57
C GLU A 48 -13.37 22.04 -9.05
N LEU A 49 -14.13 21.19 -9.73
CA LEU A 49 -15.53 20.88 -9.40
C LEU A 49 -15.67 20.09 -8.09
N GLU A 50 -14.73 19.20 -7.78
CA GLU A 50 -14.75 18.42 -6.54
C GLU A 50 -14.67 19.33 -5.29
N THR A 51 -13.94 20.44 -5.38
CA THR A 51 -13.85 21.44 -4.29
C THR A 51 -15.22 22.05 -3.95
N ASN A 52 -16.15 22.01 -4.90
CA ASN A 52 -17.53 22.49 -4.79
C ASN A 52 -18.57 21.37 -4.58
N ASN A 53 -18.14 20.15 -4.26
CA ASN A 53 -18.99 18.95 -4.13
C ASN A 53 -19.77 18.60 -5.43
N LEU A 54 -19.15 18.82 -6.58
CA LEU A 54 -19.69 18.44 -7.88
C LEU A 54 -18.87 17.28 -8.45
N LEU A 55 -19.56 16.33 -9.09
CA LEU A 55 -19.01 15.17 -9.76
C LEU A 55 -18.98 15.48 -11.25
N CYS A 56 -17.82 15.29 -11.85
CA CYS A 56 -17.58 15.41 -13.28
C CYS A 56 -17.35 14.00 -13.84
N THR A 57 -18.17 13.59 -14.81
CA THR A 57 -18.02 12.31 -15.50
C THR A 57 -17.88 12.55 -16.99
N LEU A 58 -16.96 11.85 -17.63
CA LEU A 58 -16.87 11.84 -19.08
C LEU A 58 -17.74 10.70 -19.64
N GLU A 59 -18.67 11.04 -20.52
CA GLU A 59 -19.54 10.11 -21.21
C GLU A 59 -19.44 10.31 -22.73
N LYS A 60 -19.81 9.29 -23.51
CA LYS A 60 -19.84 9.34 -24.97
C LYS A 60 -21.25 9.03 -25.43
N GLU A 61 -21.83 9.92 -26.22
CA GLU A 61 -23.17 9.76 -26.80
C GLU A 61 -23.04 9.75 -28.33
N GLY A 62 -23.17 8.56 -28.93
CA GLY A 62 -22.90 8.35 -30.36
C GLY A 62 -21.43 8.62 -30.72
N TYR A 63 -21.19 9.66 -31.52
CA TYR A 63 -19.85 10.10 -31.94
C TYR A 63 -19.31 11.29 -31.14
N ARG A 64 -20.13 11.92 -30.28
CA ARG A 64 -19.76 13.11 -29.53
C ARG A 64 -19.34 12.75 -28.11
N HIS A 65 -18.33 13.45 -27.61
CA HIS A 65 -17.93 13.36 -26.20
C HIS A 65 -18.69 14.41 -25.40
N MET A 66 -19.03 14.06 -24.16
CA MET A 66 -19.70 14.99 -23.25
C MET A 66 -19.16 14.90 -21.83
N VAL A 67 -19.12 16.05 -21.16
CA VAL A 67 -18.92 16.13 -19.72
C VAL A 67 -20.28 16.21 -19.04
N VAL A 68 -20.51 15.31 -18.10
CA VAL A 68 -21.72 15.24 -17.29
C VAL A 68 -21.39 15.70 -15.88
N ILE A 69 -22.05 16.76 -15.43
CA ILE A 69 -21.88 17.33 -14.09
C ILE A 69 -23.09 17.01 -13.23
N SER A 70 -22.85 16.49 -12.04
CA SER A 70 -23.89 16.14 -11.07
C SER A 70 -23.45 16.47 -9.63
N LYS A 71 -24.39 16.57 -8.68
CA LYS A 71 -24.02 16.79 -7.26
C LYS A 71 -23.38 15.52 -6.68
N LEU A 72 -22.27 15.66 -5.95
CA LEU A 72 -21.73 14.52 -5.19
C LEU A 72 -22.74 14.08 -4.14
N PRO A 73 -23.04 12.78 -4.01
CA PRO A 73 -23.82 12.29 -2.87
C PRO A 73 -23.10 12.67 -1.57
N LYS A 74 -23.82 13.30 -0.64
CA LYS A 74 -23.28 13.70 0.67
C LYS A 74 -22.76 12.45 1.38
N GLN A 75 -21.45 12.26 1.45
CA GLN A 75 -20.87 11.18 2.22
C GLN A 75 -21.19 11.38 3.71
N LYS A 76 -21.94 10.44 4.31
CA LYS A 76 -22.24 10.45 5.75
C LYS A 76 -20.91 10.37 6.51
N LYS A 77 -20.49 11.49 7.12
CA LYS A 77 -19.32 11.54 8.00
C LYS A 77 -19.57 10.64 9.22
N ARG A 78 -19.17 9.38 9.18
CA ARG A 78 -19.20 8.49 10.36
C ARG A 78 -18.27 9.08 11.44
N LYS A 79 -18.86 9.49 12.56
CA LYS A 79 -18.22 10.24 13.67
C LYS A 79 -17.37 9.39 14.62
N TRP A 80 -17.16 8.10 14.35
CA TRP A 80 -16.87 7.17 15.46
C TRP A 80 -15.44 7.20 16.00
N LEU A 81 -14.45 7.75 15.28
CA LEU A 81 -13.07 7.84 15.78
C LEU A 81 -12.43 9.18 15.39
N SER A 82 -11.72 9.80 16.33
CA SER A 82 -10.99 11.07 16.14
C SER A 82 -10.11 11.01 14.88
N LYS A 83 -10.44 11.86 13.91
CA LYS A 83 -9.94 11.84 12.52
C LYS A 83 -8.40 11.87 12.35
N SER A 84 -7.65 12.15 13.43
CA SER A 84 -6.19 12.33 13.40
C SER A 84 -5.41 11.37 14.32
N TRP A 85 -6.03 10.83 15.37
CA TRP A 85 -5.33 10.00 16.37
C TRP A 85 -5.37 8.51 16.05
N THR A 86 -6.41 8.03 15.39
CA THR A 86 -6.56 6.60 15.07
C THR A 86 -5.38 6.00 14.31
N PRO A 87 -4.86 6.62 13.22
CA PRO A 87 -3.71 6.06 12.51
C PRO A 87 -2.47 5.93 13.40
N ARG A 88 -2.26 6.90 14.30
CA ARG A 88 -1.10 6.93 15.21
C ARG A 88 -1.17 5.82 16.25
N ILE A 89 -2.35 5.63 16.84
CA ILE A 89 -2.59 4.56 17.83
C ILE A 89 -2.41 3.20 17.16
N MET A 90 -2.96 3.02 15.97
CA MET A 90 -2.83 1.76 15.24
C MET A 90 -1.38 1.48 14.80
N PHE A 91 -0.63 2.51 14.40
CA PHE A 91 0.79 2.40 14.11
C PHE A 91 1.59 1.98 15.35
N ALA A 92 1.38 2.64 16.48
CA ALA A 92 2.03 2.28 17.75
C ALA A 92 1.68 0.84 18.18
N ALA A 93 0.40 0.45 18.08
CA ALA A 93 -0.03 -0.92 18.37
C ALA A 93 0.64 -1.94 17.43
N THR A 94 0.77 -1.61 16.14
CA THR A 94 1.43 -2.49 15.16
C THR A 94 2.90 -2.66 15.49
N ILE A 95 3.63 -1.59 15.82
CA ILE A 95 5.02 -1.66 16.27
C ILE A 95 5.17 -2.59 17.48
N VAL A 96 4.30 -2.44 18.49
CA VAL A 96 4.34 -3.28 19.69
C VAL A 96 4.10 -4.76 19.34
N MET A 97 3.12 -5.07 18.49
CA MET A 97 2.85 -6.45 18.07
C MET A 97 4.04 -7.05 17.30
N VAL A 98 4.64 -6.30 16.37
CA VAL A 98 5.80 -6.77 15.58
C VAL A 98 7.04 -6.97 16.48
N LEU A 99 7.26 -6.09 17.46
CA LEU A 99 8.34 -6.25 18.43
C LEU A 99 8.16 -7.50 19.29
N ILE A 100 6.95 -7.72 19.81
CA ILE A 100 6.62 -8.93 20.60
C ILE A 100 6.88 -10.17 19.76
N ASP A 101 6.38 -10.20 18.52
CA ASP A 101 6.56 -11.33 17.61
C ASP A 101 8.04 -11.61 17.32
N GLY A 102 8.81 -10.58 16.96
CA GLY A 102 10.26 -10.72 16.71
C GLY A 102 11.04 -11.21 17.93
N PHE A 103 10.68 -10.73 19.13
CA PHE A 103 11.31 -11.16 20.37
C PHE A 103 11.05 -12.65 20.63
N TYR A 104 9.79 -13.08 20.55
CA TYR A 104 9.43 -14.48 20.80
C TYR A 104 10.00 -15.43 19.74
N ARG A 105 10.02 -15.05 18.46
CA ARG A 105 10.66 -15.86 17.41
C ARG A 105 12.16 -16.01 17.65
N THR A 106 12.85 -14.92 17.99
CA THR A 106 14.28 -14.96 18.29
C THR A 106 14.58 -15.77 19.55
N ALA A 107 13.82 -15.54 20.62
CA ALA A 107 13.99 -16.27 21.88
C ALA A 107 13.76 -17.77 21.69
N MET A 108 12.72 -18.15 20.93
CA MET A 108 12.46 -19.55 20.59
C MET A 108 13.62 -20.16 19.80
N LEU A 109 14.10 -19.50 18.76
CA LEU A 109 15.24 -19.98 17.96
C LEU A 109 16.51 -20.17 18.80
N ASN A 110 16.80 -19.25 19.71
CA ASN A 110 17.96 -19.32 20.59
C ASN A 110 17.89 -20.47 21.63
N THR A 111 16.71 -21.05 21.88
CA THR A 111 16.58 -22.19 22.81
C THR A 111 16.89 -23.53 22.17
N PHE A 112 16.95 -23.62 20.83
CA PHE A 112 17.28 -24.87 20.16
C PHE A 112 18.77 -25.16 20.22
N PRO A 113 19.20 -26.25 20.89
CA PRO A 113 20.62 -26.52 21.13
C PRO A 113 21.41 -26.85 19.84
N LEU A 114 20.72 -27.21 18.76
CA LEU A 114 21.31 -27.54 17.45
C LEU A 114 21.41 -26.33 16.51
N ILE A 115 20.85 -25.18 16.91
CA ILE A 115 20.86 -23.95 16.11
C ILE A 115 21.76 -22.94 16.82
N LYS A 116 22.71 -22.35 16.09
CA LYS A 116 23.55 -21.28 16.64
C LYS A 116 22.65 -20.08 17.01
N PRO A 117 22.77 -19.54 18.24
CA PRO A 117 22.02 -18.35 18.62
C PRO A 117 22.25 -17.21 17.65
N ILE A 118 21.16 -16.58 17.20
CA ILE A 118 21.19 -15.56 16.14
C ILE A 118 21.45 -14.15 16.67
N GLY A 119 21.40 -13.96 17.99
CA GLY A 119 21.71 -12.70 18.66
C GLY A 119 20.85 -12.46 19.90
N ASP A 120 20.98 -11.27 20.48
CA ASP A 120 20.12 -10.80 21.57
C ASP A 120 18.65 -10.67 21.07
N PRO A 121 17.66 -11.28 21.75
CA PRO A 121 16.27 -11.25 21.32
C PRO A 121 15.69 -9.85 21.13
N LEU A 122 16.06 -8.88 21.97
CA LEU A 122 15.56 -7.50 21.82
C LEU A 122 16.21 -6.81 20.63
N GLY A 123 17.52 -6.95 20.46
CA GLY A 123 18.25 -6.39 19.32
C GLY A 123 17.71 -6.90 17.97
N VAL A 124 17.51 -8.21 17.84
CA VAL A 124 16.96 -8.82 16.62
C VAL A 124 15.50 -8.39 16.41
N ALA A 125 14.68 -8.33 17.47
CA ALA A 125 13.30 -7.87 17.37
C ALA A 125 13.19 -6.41 16.87
N ILE A 126 14.10 -5.55 17.28
CA ILE A 126 14.18 -4.16 16.80
C ILE A 126 14.50 -4.14 15.30
N VAL A 127 15.52 -4.86 14.85
CA VAL A 127 15.89 -4.92 13.43
C VAL A 127 14.75 -5.52 12.60
N TYR A 128 14.13 -6.59 13.09
CA TYR A 128 12.94 -7.21 12.48
C TYR A 128 11.80 -6.21 12.31
N THR A 129 11.51 -5.43 13.36
CA THR A 129 10.45 -4.43 13.32
C THR A 129 10.76 -3.32 12.34
N TRP A 130 12.01 -2.84 12.30
CA TRP A 130 12.46 -1.86 11.30
C TRP A 130 12.35 -2.37 9.87
N ALA A 131 12.72 -3.63 9.64
CA ALA A 131 12.62 -4.25 8.33
C ALA A 131 11.15 -4.34 7.87
N LEU A 132 10.28 -4.93 8.70
CA LEU A 132 8.88 -5.16 8.35
C LEU A 132 8.08 -3.86 8.24
N ILE A 133 8.24 -2.93 9.20
CA ILE A 133 7.61 -1.61 9.15
C ILE A 133 8.22 -0.76 8.04
N GLY A 134 9.50 -0.93 7.72
CA GLY A 134 10.16 -0.28 6.59
C GLY A 134 9.53 -0.70 5.26
N ILE A 135 9.32 -2.00 5.04
CA ILE A 135 8.68 -2.51 3.82
C ILE A 135 7.27 -1.94 3.68
N LEU A 136 6.42 -2.07 4.70
CA LEU A 136 5.04 -1.57 4.68
C LEU A 136 4.98 -0.04 4.57
N GLY A 137 5.84 0.65 5.32
CA GLY A 137 5.90 2.10 5.33
C GLY A 137 6.31 2.67 3.98
N VAL A 138 7.32 2.09 3.34
CA VAL A 138 7.77 2.51 2.01
C VAL A 138 6.75 2.12 0.92
N HIS A 139 6.09 0.97 1.06
CA HIS A 139 4.99 0.57 0.19
C HIS A 139 3.86 1.62 0.19
N GLU A 140 3.36 1.98 1.38
CA GLU A 140 2.31 3.01 1.50
C GLU A 140 2.81 4.41 1.14
N ALA A 141 4.10 4.71 1.38
CA ALA A 141 4.71 5.96 0.94
C ALA A 141 4.75 6.05 -0.60
N GLY A 142 5.00 4.96 -1.31
CA GLY A 142 4.92 4.90 -2.77
C GLY A 142 3.54 5.30 -3.28
N HIS A 143 2.48 4.73 -2.70
CA HIS A 143 1.11 5.13 -2.99
C HIS A 143 0.85 6.61 -2.67
N LEU A 144 1.33 7.10 -1.53
CA LEU A 144 1.17 8.49 -1.10
C LEU A 144 1.87 9.48 -2.04
N ILE A 145 3.08 9.16 -2.49
CA ILE A 145 3.86 9.98 -3.41
C ILE A 145 3.17 10.05 -4.78
N ALA A 146 2.74 8.90 -5.33
CA ALA A 146 2.01 8.86 -6.59
C ALA A 146 0.68 9.63 -6.53
N ALA A 147 -0.07 9.48 -5.43
CA ALA A 147 -1.30 10.23 -5.22
C ALA A 147 -1.05 11.74 -5.11
N ARG A 148 0.03 12.16 -4.43
CA ARG A 148 0.42 13.58 -4.34
C ARG A 148 0.83 14.16 -5.69
N TRP A 149 1.56 13.40 -6.50
CA TRP A 149 1.91 13.81 -7.86
C TRP A 149 0.65 14.10 -8.67
N HIS A 150 -0.33 13.20 -8.59
CA HIS A 150 -1.62 13.33 -9.27
C HIS A 150 -2.64 14.25 -8.57
N LYS A 151 -2.22 15.00 -7.54
CA LYS A 151 -3.06 15.92 -6.73
C LYS A 151 -4.30 15.26 -6.11
N ILE A 152 -4.24 13.95 -5.87
CA ILE A 152 -5.28 13.16 -5.20
C ILE A 152 -5.13 13.30 -3.69
N LYS A 153 -6.23 13.61 -3.01
CA LYS A 153 -6.27 13.76 -1.55
C LYS A 153 -6.36 12.37 -0.91
N THR A 154 -5.43 12.02 -0.04
CA THR A 154 -5.41 10.73 0.67
C THR A 154 -5.35 10.92 2.19
N THR A 155 -5.60 9.84 2.94
CA THR A 155 -5.34 9.79 4.38
C THR A 155 -3.88 9.49 4.69
N TRP A 156 -3.51 9.66 5.96
CA TRP A 156 -2.33 8.97 6.49
C TRP A 156 -2.54 7.44 6.46
N PRO A 157 -1.46 6.65 6.35
CA PRO A 157 -1.54 5.20 6.34
C PRO A 157 -2.13 4.67 7.66
N TYR A 158 -3.07 3.73 7.52
CA TYR A 158 -3.63 2.96 8.64
C TYR A 158 -2.92 1.61 8.66
N PHE A 159 -2.04 1.42 9.65
CA PHE A 159 -1.47 0.11 9.94
C PHE A 159 -2.47 -0.75 10.69
N ILE A 160 -2.49 -2.05 10.45
CA ILE A 160 -3.42 -2.97 11.10
C ILE A 160 -2.59 -3.92 11.98
N PRO A 161 -2.71 -3.84 13.32
CA PRO A 161 -1.99 -4.74 14.20
C PRO A 161 -2.48 -6.17 14.02
N GLY A 162 -1.54 -7.11 14.02
CA GLY A 162 -1.83 -8.54 13.87
C GLY A 162 -1.96 -9.26 15.21
N ILE A 163 -1.85 -10.58 15.15
CA ILE A 163 -1.85 -11.46 16.32
C ILE A 163 -0.46 -12.09 16.39
N PRO A 164 0.46 -11.53 17.19
CA PRO A 164 1.83 -12.02 17.26
C PRO A 164 1.88 -13.44 17.82
N ILE A 165 3.01 -14.12 17.66
CA ILE A 165 3.35 -15.46 18.18
C ILE A 165 2.64 -16.61 17.44
N VAL A 166 1.31 -16.54 17.31
CA VAL A 166 0.50 -17.61 16.72
C VAL A 166 0.21 -17.38 15.23
N GLY A 167 0.27 -16.13 14.78
CA GLY A 167 -0.07 -15.75 13.41
C GLY A 167 0.94 -14.79 12.81
N ILE A 168 0.42 -13.87 11.98
CA ILE A 168 1.18 -12.78 11.39
C ILE A 168 1.14 -11.55 12.32
N PRO A 169 2.28 -10.84 12.50
CA PRO A 169 2.38 -9.72 13.45
C PRO A 169 1.63 -8.46 13.00
N THR A 170 1.26 -8.38 11.72
CA THR A 170 0.45 -7.31 11.14
C THR A 170 -0.38 -7.84 9.98
N PHE A 171 -1.56 -7.25 9.77
CA PHE A 171 -2.37 -7.49 8.57
C PHE A 171 -2.05 -6.52 7.43
N GLY A 172 -0.96 -5.75 7.56
CA GLY A 172 -0.51 -4.77 6.59
C GLY A 172 -0.94 -3.35 6.93
N ALA A 173 -0.90 -2.49 5.92
CA ALA A 173 -1.32 -1.10 6.02
C ALA A 173 -2.13 -0.71 4.78
N PHE A 174 -2.85 0.41 4.85
CA PHE A 174 -3.51 0.99 3.68
C PHE A 174 -3.70 2.50 3.82
N ILE A 175 -3.70 3.19 2.69
CA ILE A 175 -4.23 4.56 2.56
C ILE A 175 -5.65 4.57 2.01
N GLN A 176 -6.45 5.55 2.42
CA GLN A 176 -7.78 5.78 1.88
C GLN A 176 -7.78 7.02 1.00
N SER A 177 -8.24 6.88 -0.25
CA SER A 177 -8.50 8.05 -1.10
C SER A 177 -9.70 8.84 -0.58
N ARG A 178 -9.55 10.17 -0.52
CA ARG A 178 -10.60 11.13 -0.16
C ARG A 178 -11.12 11.92 -1.36
N SER A 179 -10.46 11.79 -2.51
CA SER A 179 -10.92 12.34 -3.77
C SER A 179 -11.21 11.25 -4.78
N LEU A 180 -12.01 11.59 -5.79
CA LEU A 180 -12.32 10.69 -6.90
C LEU A 180 -11.08 10.49 -7.77
N THR A 181 -10.83 9.23 -8.15
CA THR A 181 -9.82 8.89 -9.14
C THR A 181 -10.38 9.19 -10.52
N VAL A 182 -9.73 10.12 -11.24
CA VAL A 182 -10.30 10.74 -12.44
C VAL A 182 -10.10 9.91 -13.71
N ASN A 183 -9.01 9.14 -13.80
CA ASN A 183 -8.68 8.31 -14.96
C ASN A 183 -8.00 6.99 -14.54
N ARG A 184 -8.12 5.96 -15.38
CA ARG A 184 -7.47 4.64 -15.22
C ARG A 184 -5.94 4.73 -15.22
N ASP A 185 -5.38 5.66 -15.98
CA ASP A 185 -3.92 5.87 -16.03
C ASP A 185 -3.40 6.30 -14.64
N ILE A 186 -4.07 7.26 -14.01
CA ILE A 186 -3.76 7.71 -12.64
C ILE A 186 -3.95 6.57 -11.62
N LEU A 187 -5.01 5.78 -11.79
CA LEU A 187 -5.28 4.64 -10.92
C LEU A 187 -4.16 3.59 -11.05
N PHE A 188 -3.67 3.34 -12.26
CA PHE A 188 -2.57 2.42 -12.53
C PHE A 188 -1.26 2.90 -11.87
N ASP A 189 -0.90 4.17 -12.06
CA ASP A 189 0.31 4.75 -11.47
C ASP A 189 0.31 4.62 -9.95
N ILE A 190 -0.81 4.96 -9.31
CA ILE A 190 -0.97 4.81 -7.86
C ILE A 190 -0.90 3.34 -7.46
N ALA A 191 -1.61 2.45 -8.17
CA ALA A 191 -1.65 1.03 -7.84
C ALA A 191 -0.28 0.35 -7.93
N VAL A 192 0.57 0.75 -8.87
CA VAL A 192 1.88 0.13 -9.12
C VAL A 192 2.99 0.75 -8.25
N ALA A 193 2.90 2.04 -7.91
CA ALA A 193 3.96 2.73 -7.17
C ALA A 193 4.28 2.11 -5.81
N GLY A 194 3.26 1.70 -5.04
CA GLY A 194 3.46 1.06 -3.73
C GLY A 194 4.16 -0.29 -3.81
N PRO A 195 3.65 -1.26 -4.61
CA PRO A 195 4.30 -2.54 -4.83
C PRO A 195 5.76 -2.43 -5.29
N ILE A 196 6.09 -1.54 -6.22
CA ILE A 196 7.47 -1.35 -6.68
C ILE A 196 8.34 -0.82 -5.53
N ALA A 197 7.89 0.21 -4.81
CA ALA A 197 8.65 0.80 -3.71
C ALA A 197 8.89 -0.22 -2.58
N GLY A 198 7.85 -0.97 -2.21
CA GLY A 198 7.93 -2.04 -1.20
C GLY A 198 8.86 -3.18 -1.64
N LEU A 199 8.81 -3.58 -2.91
CA LEU A 199 9.68 -4.64 -3.45
C LEU A 199 11.16 -4.27 -3.37
N VAL A 200 11.53 -3.03 -3.69
CA VAL A 200 12.92 -2.57 -3.58
C VAL A 200 13.45 -2.74 -2.15
N VAL A 201 12.66 -2.32 -1.16
CA VAL A 201 13.05 -2.47 0.26
C VAL A 201 13.06 -3.94 0.67
N ALA A 202 12.07 -4.72 0.23
CA ALA A 202 12.01 -6.15 0.54
C ALA A 202 13.23 -6.91 0.02
N VAL A 203 13.74 -6.59 -1.19
CA VAL A 203 14.97 -7.19 -1.72
C VAL A 203 16.17 -6.89 -0.81
N ILE A 204 16.31 -5.65 -0.34
CA ILE A 204 17.39 -5.27 0.59
C ILE A 204 17.29 -6.05 1.90
N VAL A 205 16.06 -6.15 2.44
CA VAL A 205 15.79 -6.89 3.68
C VAL A 205 16.08 -8.39 3.51
N VAL A 206 15.67 -8.99 2.40
CA VAL A 206 15.91 -10.42 2.11
C VAL A 206 17.40 -10.70 1.96
N ILE A 207 18.19 -9.83 1.31
CA ILE A 207 19.64 -9.97 1.24
C ILE A 207 20.25 -9.93 2.65
N PHE A 208 19.81 -8.99 3.49
CA PHE A 208 20.27 -8.91 4.88
C PHE A 208 19.84 -10.12 5.73
N GLY A 209 18.62 -10.61 5.53
CA GLY A 209 18.11 -11.84 6.14
C GLY A 209 18.93 -13.05 5.71
N ALA A 210 19.27 -13.17 4.42
CA ALA A 210 20.12 -14.23 3.88
C ALA A 210 21.51 -14.21 4.50
N TRP A 211 22.11 -13.04 4.66
CA TRP A 211 23.39 -12.90 5.33
C TRP A 211 23.35 -13.33 6.81
N SER A 212 22.33 -12.88 7.56
CA SER A 212 22.21 -13.07 9.00
C SER A 212 21.61 -14.40 9.46
N SER A 213 20.91 -15.11 8.58
CA SER A 213 20.24 -16.38 8.92
C SER A 213 21.24 -17.52 9.17
N PRO A 214 21.05 -18.35 10.21
CA PRO A 214 21.94 -19.46 10.50
C PRO A 214 21.69 -20.63 9.54
N VAL A 215 22.72 -21.44 9.39
CA VAL A 215 22.73 -22.62 8.52
C VAL A 215 22.99 -23.84 9.37
N ILE A 216 22.30 -24.94 9.08
CA ILE A 216 22.48 -26.24 9.71
C ILE A 216 22.77 -27.30 8.65
N ASP A 217 23.33 -28.43 9.09
CA ASP A 217 23.55 -29.59 8.23
C ASP A 217 22.20 -30.21 7.79
N SER A 218 22.11 -30.65 6.54
CA SER A 218 20.86 -31.17 5.95
C SER A 218 20.35 -32.42 6.68
N GLN A 219 21.22 -33.27 7.20
CA GLN A 219 20.82 -34.44 7.99
C GLN A 219 20.22 -34.04 9.34
N ILE A 220 20.72 -32.97 9.96
CA ILE A 220 20.16 -32.42 11.20
C ILE A 220 18.79 -31.79 10.93
N ALA A 221 18.65 -31.07 9.82
CA ALA A 221 17.40 -30.47 9.41
C ALA A 221 16.32 -31.54 9.20
N GLU A 222 16.63 -32.62 8.48
CA GLU A 222 15.69 -33.73 8.23
C GLU A 222 15.18 -34.37 9.53
N ASN A 223 16.07 -34.57 10.51
CA ASN A 223 15.69 -35.08 11.83
C ASN A 223 14.74 -34.13 12.57
N LEU A 224 14.99 -32.82 12.53
CA LEU A 224 14.16 -31.80 13.18
C LEU A 224 12.80 -31.62 12.47
N MET A 225 12.75 -31.81 11.15
CA MET A 225 11.50 -31.78 10.37
C MET A 225 10.64 -33.01 10.68
N THR A 226 11.24 -34.20 10.75
CA THR A 226 10.53 -35.45 11.10
C THR A 226 9.96 -35.37 12.51
N GLY A 227 10.69 -34.72 13.44
CA GLY A 227 10.20 -34.42 14.79
C GLY A 227 9.14 -33.32 14.88
N SER A 228 8.61 -32.81 13.76
CA SER A 228 7.63 -31.71 13.70
C SER A 228 8.08 -30.41 14.39
N THR A 229 9.40 -30.23 14.53
CA THR A 229 10.00 -29.05 15.19
C THR A 229 10.27 -27.94 14.19
N LEU A 230 10.62 -28.30 12.95
CA LEU A 230 10.78 -27.39 11.82
C LEU A 230 9.76 -27.71 10.72
N PHE A 231 9.31 -26.69 10.01
CA PHE A 231 8.43 -26.84 8.85
C PHE A 231 9.16 -26.37 7.59
N PRO A 232 9.10 -27.12 6.48
CA PRO A 232 9.66 -26.67 5.23
C PRO A 232 8.88 -25.45 4.72
N MET A 233 9.59 -24.43 4.28
CA MET A 233 9.00 -23.26 3.63
C MET A 233 9.46 -23.21 2.17
N ASN A 234 8.53 -22.84 1.29
CA ASN A 234 8.84 -22.79 -0.13
C ASN A 234 9.77 -21.62 -0.45
N GLU A 235 10.78 -21.88 -1.27
CA GLU A 235 11.74 -20.87 -1.67
C GLU A 235 11.34 -20.14 -2.95
N ASN A 236 11.14 -18.82 -2.85
CA ASN A 236 10.94 -18.00 -4.04
C ASN A 236 12.28 -17.68 -4.73
N LEU A 237 12.20 -17.23 -5.99
CA LEU A 237 13.40 -16.91 -6.81
C LEU A 237 14.30 -15.84 -6.16
N ILE A 238 13.71 -14.86 -5.47
CA ILE A 238 14.45 -13.77 -4.81
C ILE A 238 15.27 -14.33 -3.66
N MET A 239 14.69 -15.20 -2.85
CA MET A 239 15.35 -15.83 -1.73
C MET A 239 16.44 -16.79 -2.19
N LYS A 240 16.19 -17.62 -3.22
CA LYS A 240 17.24 -18.46 -3.82
C LYS A 240 18.43 -17.63 -4.29
N GLY A 241 18.16 -16.52 -4.98
CA GLY A 241 19.20 -15.59 -5.40
C GLY A 241 19.95 -14.99 -4.21
N ALA A 242 19.25 -14.55 -3.17
CA ALA A 242 19.86 -13.97 -1.98
C ALA A 242 20.71 -14.98 -1.18
N LEU A 243 20.27 -16.22 -1.05
CA LEU A 243 21.01 -17.31 -0.41
C LEU A 243 22.27 -17.67 -1.19
N ALA A 244 22.18 -17.70 -2.52
CA ALA A 244 23.32 -17.96 -3.41
C ALA A 244 24.42 -16.88 -3.29
N LEU A 245 24.08 -15.63 -2.95
CA LEU A 245 25.08 -14.58 -2.72
C LEU A 245 25.97 -14.82 -1.49
N PHE A 246 25.56 -15.70 -0.58
CA PHE A 246 26.29 -16.00 0.65
C PHE A 246 26.69 -17.48 0.75
N ASP A 247 26.67 -18.21 -0.38
CA ASP A 247 26.98 -19.64 -0.47
C ASP A 247 26.12 -20.52 0.46
N LYS A 248 24.84 -20.14 0.66
CA LYS A 248 23.88 -20.83 1.54
C LYS A 248 22.84 -21.66 0.78
N ASN A 249 23.14 -22.06 -0.45
CA ASN A 249 22.25 -22.82 -1.34
C ASN A 249 22.84 -24.19 -1.74
N GLY A 250 23.77 -24.73 -0.94
CA GLY A 250 24.38 -26.03 -1.19
C GLY A 250 23.50 -27.19 -0.73
N ASP A 251 23.65 -28.35 -1.36
CA ASP A 251 22.82 -29.54 -1.09
C ASP A 251 23.07 -30.17 0.30
N ASP A 252 24.22 -29.85 0.92
CA ASP A 252 24.62 -30.37 2.23
C ASP A 252 24.13 -29.50 3.40
N VAL A 253 23.50 -28.36 3.12
CA VAL A 253 23.16 -27.36 4.13
C VAL A 253 21.74 -26.83 3.97
N GLU A 254 21.09 -26.59 5.09
CA GLU A 254 19.74 -26.04 5.15
C GLU A 254 19.73 -24.72 5.93
N VAL A 255 19.01 -23.73 5.40
CA VAL A 255 18.91 -22.41 6.04
C VAL A 255 17.71 -22.37 6.97
N ILE A 256 17.96 -22.01 8.23
CA ILE A 256 16.90 -21.70 9.16
C ILE A 256 16.48 -20.25 8.94
N MET A 257 15.20 -20.04 8.58
CA MET A 257 14.66 -18.70 8.41
C MET A 257 14.74 -17.91 9.72
N SER A 258 15.62 -16.92 9.75
CA SER A 258 15.62 -15.93 10.82
C SER A 258 14.33 -15.10 10.77
N PRO A 259 13.95 -14.40 11.84
CA PRO A 259 12.76 -13.54 11.82
C PRO A 259 12.80 -12.50 10.69
N ILE A 260 13.98 -12.11 10.23
CA ILE A 260 14.17 -11.06 9.21
C ILE A 260 14.04 -11.62 7.78
N MET A 261 14.21 -12.93 7.59
CA MET A 261 14.15 -13.62 6.30
C MET A 261 12.71 -13.99 5.91
#